data_AF-A0A7J6SAD4-F1
#
_entry.id   AF-A0A7J6SAD4-F1
#
_cell.length_a   1.000
_cell.length_b   1.000
_cell.length_c   1.000
_cell.angle_alpha   90.00
_cell.angle_beta   90.00
_cell.angle_gamma   90.00
#
_symmetry.space_group_name_H-M   'P 1'
#
loop_
_entity.id
_entity.type
_entity.pdbx_description
1 polymer ?
#
loop_
_entity_poly.entity_id
_entity_poly.type
_entity_poly.pdbx_seq_one_letter_code
_entity_poly.pdbx_strand_id
1 'polypeptide(L)'
;VILDVNFPLIVYRKLLSTDKEGRIERPSLEVIEKEFDPDFAQGLRKFLDFQGDVETTFGLTMSTDYEYFGERIVVDLVPDGRNIPVTNANRYEYVER
;
A
#
# COMPACT_ATOMS: atom_id res chain seq x y z
N VAL A 1 -17.40 30.55 -2.22
CA VAL A 1 -16.01 30.35 -2.68
C VAL A 1 -15.91 28.91 -3.15
N ILE A 2 -15.50 28.67 -4.39
CA ILE A 2 -15.31 27.32 -4.95
C ILE A 2 -13.80 27.10 -5.05
N LEU A 3 -13.32 25.95 -4.60
CA LEU A 3 -11.92 25.54 -4.70
C LEU A 3 -11.72 24.76 -6.00
N ASP A 4 -10.79 25.21 -6.82
CA ASP A 4 -10.39 24.53 -8.05
C ASP A 4 -9.31 23.48 -7.71
N VAL A 5 -9.75 22.32 -7.25
CA VAL A 5 -8.89 21.18 -6.88
C VAL A 5 -9.38 19.91 -7.55
N ASN A 6 -8.46 19.20 -8.21
CA ASN A 6 -8.74 17.94 -8.91
C ASN A 6 -8.15 16.76 -8.14
N PHE A 7 -8.78 16.42 -7.01
CA PHE A 7 -8.38 15.23 -6.25
C PHE A 7 -9.02 13.94 -6.80
N PRO A 8 -8.32 12.80 -6.69
CA PRO A 8 -8.91 11.48 -6.82
C PRO A 8 -10.13 11.28 -5.90
N LEU A 9 -11.07 10.43 -6.33
CA LEU A 9 -12.32 10.21 -5.61
C LEU A 9 -12.10 9.63 -4.20
N ILE A 10 -11.07 8.79 -4.03
CA ILE A 10 -10.63 8.27 -2.74
C ILE A 10 -10.33 9.35 -1.68
N VAL A 11 -9.85 10.54 -2.09
CA VAL A 11 -9.57 11.64 -1.17
C VAL A 11 -10.87 12.18 -0.57
N TYR A 12 -11.92 12.31 -1.39
CA TYR A 12 -13.23 12.74 -0.89
C TYR A 12 -13.85 11.69 0.03
N ARG A 13 -13.70 10.39 -0.28
CA ARG A 13 -14.13 9.32 0.64
C ARG A 13 -13.42 9.41 1.98
N LYS A 14 -12.13 9.78 1.98
CA LYS A 14 -11.36 10.04 3.21
C LYS A 14 -11.89 11.24 4.00
N LEU A 15 -12.18 12.34 3.32
CA LEU A 15 -12.74 13.54 3.96
C LEU A 15 -14.15 13.30 4.54
N LEU A 16 -14.93 12.40 3.92
CA LEU A 16 -16.27 12.04 4.37
C LEU A 16 -16.29 10.89 5.38
N SER A 17 -15.14 10.38 5.80
CA SER A 17 -15.08 9.32 6.80
C SER A 17 -15.67 9.80 8.13
N THR A 18 -16.50 8.96 8.74
CA THR A 18 -17.06 9.17 10.08
C THR A 18 -16.10 8.75 11.19
N ASP A 19 -14.96 8.15 10.83
CA ASP A 19 -13.89 7.85 11.76
C ASP A 19 -13.22 9.14 12.23
N LYS A 20 -12.99 9.26 13.54
CA LYS A 20 -12.35 10.44 14.14
C LYS A 20 -10.89 10.59 13.72
N GLU A 21 -10.26 9.48 13.32
CA GLU A 21 -8.91 9.47 12.77
C GLU A 21 -8.88 9.59 11.23
N GLY A 22 -10.05 9.77 10.59
CA GLY A 22 -10.15 9.93 9.15
C GLY A 22 -9.68 8.70 8.37
N ARG A 23 -9.74 7.51 8.97
CA ARG A 23 -9.42 6.27 8.27
C ARG A 23 -10.55 5.93 7.31
N ILE A 24 -10.18 5.42 6.15
CA ILE A 24 -11.12 4.82 5.20
C ILE A 24 -11.00 3.31 5.28
N GLU A 25 -12.06 2.62 4.86
CA GLU A 25 -11.92 1.23 4.47
C GLU A 25 -10.81 1.10 3.43
N ARG A 26 -10.02 0.03 3.56
CA ARG A 26 -8.84 -0.20 2.72
C ARG A 26 -9.26 -0.18 1.24
N PRO A 27 -8.67 0.70 0.42
CA PRO A 27 -9.00 0.72 -1.00
C PRO A 27 -8.54 -0.59 -1.65
N SER A 28 -9.38 -1.16 -2.51
CA SER A 28 -8.97 -2.31 -3.31
C SER A 28 -7.88 -1.91 -4.31
N LEU A 29 -7.09 -2.89 -4.76
CA LEU A 29 -6.05 -2.68 -5.77
C LEU A 29 -6.62 -2.05 -7.06
N GLU A 30 -7.88 -2.33 -7.39
CA GLU A 30 -8.58 -1.70 -8.53
C GLU A 30 -8.82 -0.20 -8.34
N VAL A 31 -9.12 0.24 -7.12
CA VAL A 31 -9.29 1.68 -6.81
C VAL A 31 -7.94 2.37 -6.92
N ILE A 32 -6.87 1.75 -6.42
CA ILE A 32 -5.51 2.30 -6.53
C ILE A 32 -5.12 2.44 -8.00
N GLU A 33 -5.38 1.43 -8.82
CA GLU A 33 -5.07 1.45 -10.26
C GLU A 33 -5.82 2.56 -11.01
N LYS A 34 -7.12 2.75 -10.73
CA LYS A 34 -7.97 3.69 -11.47
C LYS A 34 -7.86 5.13 -10.99
N GLU A 35 -7.65 5.33 -9.69
CA GLU A 35 -7.79 6.65 -9.07
C GLU A 35 -6.47 7.23 -8.54
N PHE A 36 -5.43 6.42 -8.32
CA PHE A 36 -4.22 6.88 -7.63
C PHE A 36 -2.93 6.70 -8.44
N ASP A 37 -2.47 5.46 -8.60
CA ASP A 37 -1.20 5.15 -9.26
C ASP A 37 -1.31 3.80 -10.01
N PRO A 38 -1.51 3.85 -11.35
CA PRO A 38 -1.66 2.64 -12.15
C PRO A 38 -0.38 1.82 -12.25
N ASP A 39 0.79 2.47 -12.26
CA ASP A 39 2.08 1.79 -12.39
C ASP A 39 2.41 1.03 -11.10
N PHE A 40 2.16 1.66 -9.96
CA PHE A 40 2.28 1.02 -8.65
C PHE A 40 1.33 -0.19 -8.53
N ALA A 41 0.05 -0.02 -8.90
CA ALA A 41 -0.92 -1.10 -8.85
C ALA A 41 -0.53 -2.27 -9.78
N GLN A 42 -0.01 -1.97 -10.97
CA GLN A 42 0.49 -2.99 -11.89
C GLN A 42 1.71 -3.73 -11.32
N GLY A 43 2.62 -3.01 -10.65
CA GLY A 43 3.75 -3.61 -9.94
C GLY A 43 3.30 -4.62 -8.89
N LEU A 44 2.31 -4.25 -8.07
CA LEU A 44 1.72 -5.14 -7.07
C LEU A 44 1.04 -6.35 -7.69
N ARG A 45 0.33 -6.20 -8.82
CA ARG A 45 -0.22 -7.35 -9.56
C ARG A 45 0.86 -8.30 -10.05
N LYS A 46 1.92 -7.77 -10.68
CA LYS A 46 3.06 -8.57 -11.13
C LYS A 46 3.74 -9.30 -9.97
N PHE A 47 3.84 -8.66 -8.82
CA PHE A 47 4.34 -9.28 -7.59
C PHE A 47 3.45 -10.44 -7.13
N LEU A 48 2.13 -10.24 -7.11
CA LEU A 48 1.16 -11.29 -6.74
C LEU A 48 1.12 -12.44 -7.75
N ASP A 49 1.34 -12.18 -9.03
CA ASP A 49 1.31 -13.20 -10.09
C ASP A 49 2.64 -13.94 -10.26
N PHE A 50 3.69 -13.52 -9.54
CA PHE A 50 5.01 -14.14 -9.62
C PHE A 50 4.96 -15.62 -9.25
N GLN A 51 5.55 -16.47 -10.10
CA GLN A 51 5.52 -17.93 -9.96
C GLN A 51 6.77 -18.50 -9.27
N GLY A 52 7.79 -17.67 -9.01
CA GLY A 52 9.03 -18.10 -8.37
C GLY A 52 9.00 -18.03 -6.85
N ASP A 53 10.18 -18.13 -6.25
CA ASP A 53 10.35 -17.94 -4.81
C ASP A 53 10.35 -16.44 -4.46
N VAL A 54 9.26 -15.97 -3.81
CA VAL A 54 9.10 -14.55 -3.47
C VAL A 54 10.15 -14.07 -2.48
N GLU A 55 10.48 -14.87 -1.48
CA GLU A 55 11.43 -14.50 -0.43
C GLU A 55 12.82 -14.28 -1.01
N THR A 56 13.29 -15.22 -1.83
CA THR A 56 14.61 -15.20 -2.44
C THR A 56 14.72 -14.14 -3.55
N THR A 57 13.64 -13.90 -4.30
CA THR A 57 13.67 -12.97 -5.44
C THR A 57 13.53 -11.52 -5.01
N PHE A 58 12.62 -11.24 -4.07
CA PHE A 58 12.31 -9.85 -3.68
C PHE A 58 12.99 -9.43 -2.38
N GLY A 59 13.31 -10.37 -1.47
CA GLY A 59 13.98 -10.05 -0.20
C GLY A 59 13.21 -9.08 0.69
N LEU A 60 11.87 -9.07 0.58
CA LEU A 60 11.00 -8.17 1.34
C LEU A 60 10.70 -8.73 2.73
N THR A 61 10.43 -7.83 3.66
CA THR A 61 9.90 -8.12 5.00
C THR A 61 8.51 -7.51 5.14
N MET A 62 7.74 -7.87 6.16
CA MET A 62 6.42 -7.29 6.44
C MET A 62 6.50 -5.85 6.98
N SER A 63 7.29 -5.02 6.31
CA SER A 63 7.53 -3.62 6.60
C SER A 63 7.69 -2.86 5.29
N THR A 64 7.32 -1.60 5.28
CA THR A 64 7.54 -0.68 4.16
C THR A 64 8.33 0.53 4.64
N ASP A 65 8.88 1.30 3.71
CA ASP A 65 9.59 2.53 4.04
C ASP A 65 9.17 3.66 3.11
N TYR A 66 9.27 4.88 3.62
CA TYR A 66 9.06 6.09 2.84
C TYR A 66 10.07 7.15 3.27
N GLU A 67 10.36 8.06 2.35
CA GLU A 67 11.20 9.21 2.63
C GLU A 67 10.35 10.36 3.19
N TYR A 68 10.81 10.95 4.29
CA TYR A 68 10.22 12.11 4.91
C TYR A 68 11.31 13.11 5.27
N PHE A 69 11.36 14.23 4.55
CA PHE A 69 12.39 15.28 4.70
C PHE A 69 13.84 14.75 4.63
N GLY A 70 14.10 13.79 3.74
CA GLY A 70 15.43 13.17 3.57
C GLY A 70 15.75 12.09 4.60
N GLU A 71 14.86 11.83 5.56
CA GLU A 71 14.96 10.69 6.47
C GLU A 71 14.14 9.51 5.95
N ARG A 72 14.74 8.33 5.93
CA ARG A 72 14.05 7.08 5.58
C ARG A 72 13.32 6.55 6.81
N ILE A 73 12.00 6.62 6.80
CA ILE A 73 11.16 6.08 7.87
C ILE A 73 10.68 4.70 7.46
N VAL A 74 11.02 3.69 8.26
CA VAL A 74 10.50 2.33 8.08
C VAL A 74 9.29 2.15 8.99
N VAL A 75 8.24 1.51 8.50
CA VAL A 75 7.01 1.19 9.23
C VAL A 75 6.73 -0.30 9.11
N ASP A 76 6.46 -0.97 10.24
CA ASP A 76 6.02 -2.36 10.21
C ASP A 76 4.54 -2.44 9.80
N LEU A 77 4.23 -3.32 8.83
CA LEU A 77 2.87 -3.58 8.37
C LEU A 77 2.09 -4.47 9.36
N VAL A 78 2.83 -5.30 10.10
CA VAL A 78 2.36 -6.16 11.17
C VAL A 78 3.29 -6.01 12.38
N PRO A 79 2.89 -6.39 13.61
CA PRO A 79 3.81 -6.35 14.75
C PRO A 79 5.10 -7.12 14.44
N ASP A 80 6.25 -6.47 14.67
CA ASP A 80 7.58 -7.02 14.39
C ASP A 80 7.86 -7.34 12.90
N GLY A 81 7.16 -6.65 12.00
CA GLY A 81 7.16 -6.96 10.56
C GLY A 81 8.52 -6.90 9.86
N ARG A 82 9.45 -6.03 10.30
CA ARG A 82 10.85 -6.02 9.82
C ARG A 82 11.59 -7.35 10.01
N ASN A 83 11.15 -8.22 10.93
CA ASN A 83 11.76 -9.53 11.18
C ASN A 83 11.01 -10.69 10.51
N ILE A 84 9.91 -10.40 9.80
CA ILE A 84 9.06 -11.41 9.18
C ILE A 84 9.24 -11.32 7.66
N PRO A 85 9.86 -12.32 7.00
CA PRO A 85 10.05 -12.32 5.56
C PRO A 85 8.72 -12.47 4.80
N VAL A 86 8.65 -11.86 3.63
CA VAL A 86 7.55 -12.06 2.69
C VAL A 86 7.84 -13.29 1.84
N THR A 87 6.92 -14.24 1.87
CA THR A 87 6.98 -15.54 1.22
C THR A 87 5.78 -15.71 0.30
N ASN A 88 5.77 -16.79 -0.49
CA ASN A 88 4.62 -17.13 -1.33
C ASN A 88 3.30 -17.30 -0.55
N ALA A 89 3.38 -17.69 0.73
CA ALA A 89 2.21 -17.91 1.57
C ALA A 89 1.58 -16.62 2.11
N ASN A 90 2.38 -15.57 2.35
CA ASN A 90 1.92 -14.31 2.98
C ASN A 90 1.97 -13.10 2.03
N ARG A 91 2.37 -13.27 0.76
CA ARG A 91 2.42 -12.19 -0.24
C ARG A 91 1.11 -11.43 -0.43
N TYR A 92 -0.03 -12.12 -0.30
CA TYR A 92 -1.34 -11.49 -0.41
C TYR A 92 -1.62 -10.59 0.79
N GLU A 93 -1.25 -11.02 2.00
CA GLU A 93 -1.34 -10.17 3.19
C GLU A 93 -0.41 -8.96 3.07
N TYR A 94 0.81 -9.12 2.55
CA TYR A 94 1.72 -7.98 2.32
C TYR A 94 1.09 -6.89 1.44
N VAL A 95 0.35 -7.26 0.39
CA VAL A 95 -0.32 -6.29 -0.50
C VAL A 95 -1.60 -5.73 0.09
N GLU A 96 -2.29 -6.48 0.95
CA GLU A 96 -3.50 -6.02 1.64
C GLU A 96 -3.20 -5.01 2.77
N ARG A 97 -1.97 -5.03 3.30
CA ARG A 97 -1.58 -4.28 4.50
C ARG A 97 -1.25 -2.82 4.25
#